data_AF-A0A378Y0G8-F1
#
_entry.id   AF-A0A378Y0G8-F1
#
_cell.length_a   1.000
_cell.length_b   1.000
_cell.length_c   1.000
_cell.angle_alpha   90.00
_cell.angle_beta   90.00
_cell.angle_gamma   90.00
#
_symmetry.space_group_name_H-M   'P 1'
#
loop_
_entity.id
_entity.type
_entity.pdbx_description
1 polymer ?
#
loop_
_entity_poly.entity_id
_entity_poly.type
_entity_poly.pdbx_seq_one_letter_code
_entity_poly.pdbx_strand_id
1 'polypeptide(L)'
;MYDNIKLWFARNQTGNTICIDEINNGNLNEKYYCPICGSELKPKATHSEKVSAHFAHFDISKCNSESMVHWWFKHEFIKPGDTFYIVTDKETKYVCEEIFTEETHKVDSRKYRPDVTIKTECGNTIFFEIYCTNKKSIRDYFDLWTSLSSIVVEIDTKNLLQRDMKFKALFYSGKCFNVKRNDTYYHTIGSYKEELMLSQNNNTHLKERVRKLDWFWDDVIKYKNNKIDIEQIANTIDSIENTDKHIVMKVLKKSMCANLYQDYKNFMSLNESAIFTERLGGSHSLNHLTNRIQLILEPLIENIEVKLISKNHYSHRSYYNGSRKHPYKYRKEFSHYTYCLIIRRTNKTLRKIEITNKILNMAEAQLKIFCEDIRASLKDRKVKHVCINCKKGYLLSYSEMQSYLRKELNIPKRCKTCRLKRRKTIVD
;
A
#
# COMPACT_ATOMS: atom_id res chain seq x y z
N MET A 1 -9.65 -23.64 26.40
CA MET A 1 -10.08 -23.87 27.79
C MET A 1 -11.19 -22.87 28.12
N TYR A 2 -12.44 -23.23 27.84
CA TYR A 2 -13.62 -22.61 28.44
C TYR A 2 -14.29 -23.69 29.28
N ASP A 3 -13.56 -24.15 30.31
CA ASP A 3 -14.05 -25.18 31.21
C ASP A 3 -15.21 -24.58 32.02
N ASN A 4 -16.40 -25.17 31.86
CA ASN A 4 -17.61 -24.94 32.65
C ASN A 4 -17.93 -23.47 32.97
N ILE A 5 -18.37 -22.71 31.97
CA ILE A 5 -19.15 -21.50 32.27
C ILE A 5 -20.47 -21.95 32.91
N LYS A 6 -20.50 -21.85 34.23
CA LYS A 6 -21.71 -21.77 35.05
C LYS A 6 -22.68 -20.79 34.37
N LEU A 7 -23.83 -21.27 33.92
CA LEU A 7 -24.80 -20.43 33.22
C LEU A 7 -25.40 -19.42 34.21
N TRP A 8 -25.39 -18.15 33.87
CA TRP A 8 -25.97 -17.10 34.73
C TRP A 8 -27.40 -16.71 34.31
N PHE A 9 -27.93 -17.31 33.23
CA PHE A 9 -29.27 -17.02 32.73
C PHE A 9 -29.93 -18.24 32.07
N ALA A 10 -31.25 -18.20 31.96
CA ALA A 10 -32.07 -19.20 31.28
C ALA A 10 -33.33 -18.55 30.69
N ARG A 11 -34.13 -19.32 29.93
CA ARG A 11 -35.51 -18.97 29.57
C ARG A 11 -36.46 -19.67 30.54
N ASN A 12 -37.42 -18.95 31.12
CA ASN A 12 -38.47 -19.55 31.93
C ASN A 12 -39.56 -20.19 31.02
N GLN A 13 -40.62 -20.73 31.63
CA GLN A 13 -41.74 -21.35 30.90
C GLN A 13 -42.51 -20.38 30.00
N THR A 14 -42.52 -19.08 30.33
CA THR A 14 -43.16 -18.05 29.50
C THR A 14 -42.27 -17.55 28.37
N GLY A 15 -41.05 -18.10 28.24
CA GLY A 15 -40.09 -17.71 27.22
C GLY A 15 -39.33 -16.43 27.55
N ASN A 16 -39.40 -15.90 28.77
CA ASN A 16 -38.64 -14.72 29.19
C ASN A 16 -37.25 -15.11 29.66
N THR A 17 -36.25 -14.27 29.38
CA THR A 17 -34.89 -14.43 29.93
C THR A 17 -34.92 -14.08 31.41
N ILE A 18 -34.38 -14.97 32.25
CA ILE A 18 -34.25 -14.80 33.69
C ILE A 18 -32.79 -15.03 34.11
N CYS A 19 -32.25 -14.14 34.93
CA CYS A 19 -30.91 -14.29 35.49
C CYS A 19 -30.94 -15.10 36.79
N ILE A 20 -29.83 -15.74 37.13
CA ILE A 20 -29.75 -16.64 38.29
C ILE A 20 -29.92 -15.89 39.63
N ASP A 21 -29.57 -14.61 39.68
CA ASP A 21 -29.78 -13.70 40.81
C ASP A 21 -31.25 -13.35 41.03
N GLU A 22 -32.12 -13.60 40.06
CA GLU A 22 -33.58 -13.44 40.17
C GLU A 22 -34.27 -14.70 40.73
N ILE A 23 -33.52 -15.79 40.95
CA ILE A 23 -34.05 -17.04 41.50
C ILE A 23 -34.16 -16.96 43.03
N ASN A 24 -35.35 -17.26 43.53
CA ASN A 24 -35.71 -17.28 44.94
C ASN A 24 -36.56 -18.53 45.27
N ASN A 25 -36.96 -18.71 46.53
CA ASN A 25 -37.72 -19.88 46.97
C ASN A 25 -39.08 -20.04 46.27
N GLY A 26 -39.66 -18.95 45.76
CA GLY A 26 -40.95 -18.98 45.05
C GLY A 26 -40.86 -19.53 43.63
N ASN A 27 -39.72 -19.38 42.96
CA ASN A 27 -39.54 -19.82 41.58
C ASN A 27 -38.48 -20.94 41.40
N LEU A 28 -37.76 -21.34 42.47
CA LEU A 28 -36.68 -22.33 42.42
C LEU A 28 -37.04 -23.66 41.71
N ASN A 29 -38.30 -24.09 41.83
CA ASN A 29 -38.80 -25.36 41.29
C ASN A 29 -39.46 -25.23 39.91
N GLU A 30 -39.45 -24.05 39.30
CA GLU A 30 -39.95 -23.87 37.94
C GLU A 30 -39.03 -24.57 36.92
N LYS A 31 -39.55 -24.75 35.70
CA LYS A 31 -38.75 -25.27 34.59
C LYS A 31 -38.03 -24.14 33.87
N TYR A 32 -36.74 -24.36 33.66
CA TYR A 32 -35.88 -23.45 32.93
C TYR A 32 -35.31 -24.15 31.71
N TYR A 33 -35.09 -23.39 30.65
CA TYR A 33 -34.62 -23.89 29.38
C TYR A 33 -33.41 -23.11 28.91
N CYS A 34 -32.47 -23.84 28.34
CA CYS A 34 -31.30 -23.29 27.70
C CYS A 34 -31.75 -22.55 26.41
N PRO A 35 -31.47 -21.25 26.26
CA PRO A 35 -31.89 -20.49 25.08
C PRO A 35 -31.19 -20.91 23.78
N ILE A 36 -30.19 -21.78 23.87
CA ILE A 36 -29.35 -22.17 22.73
C ILE A 36 -29.70 -23.58 22.26
N CYS A 37 -29.70 -24.55 23.16
CA CYS A 37 -29.97 -25.94 22.80
C CYS A 37 -31.39 -26.40 23.18
N GLY A 38 -32.19 -25.54 23.83
CA GLY A 38 -33.54 -25.85 24.29
C GLY A 38 -33.62 -26.87 25.43
N SER A 39 -32.49 -27.37 25.92
CA SER A 39 -32.47 -28.39 26.97
C SER A 39 -32.89 -27.82 28.31
N GLU A 40 -33.51 -28.65 29.14
CA GLU A 40 -33.91 -28.27 30.49
C GLU A 40 -32.68 -27.96 31.36
N LEU A 41 -32.84 -26.94 32.21
CA LEU A 41 -31.86 -26.43 33.14
C LEU A 41 -32.43 -26.47 34.56
N LYS A 42 -31.54 -26.58 35.55
CA LYS A 42 -31.89 -26.42 36.97
C LYS A 42 -31.02 -25.37 37.66
N PRO A 43 -31.58 -24.50 38.50
CA PRO A 43 -30.80 -23.65 39.39
C PRO A 43 -29.96 -24.51 40.35
N LYS A 44 -28.73 -24.08 40.60
CA LYS A 44 -27.80 -24.70 41.56
C LYS A 44 -27.09 -23.63 42.36
N ALA A 45 -26.66 -24.02 43.56
CA ALA A 45 -25.82 -23.20 44.44
C ALA A 45 -26.43 -21.82 44.79
N THR A 46 -27.76 -21.71 44.79
CA THR A 46 -28.50 -20.47 45.13
C THR A 46 -28.31 -20.01 46.57
N HIS A 47 -27.86 -20.91 47.45
CA HIS A 47 -27.60 -20.63 48.88
C HIS A 47 -26.16 -21.02 49.28
N SER A 48 -25.23 -21.17 48.32
CA SER A 48 -23.86 -21.61 48.61
C SER A 48 -22.92 -20.43 48.77
N GLU A 49 -22.14 -20.40 49.86
CA GLU A 49 -21.05 -19.43 50.04
C GLU A 49 -19.78 -19.79 49.28
N LYS A 50 -19.65 -21.04 48.80
CA LYS A 50 -18.44 -21.56 48.16
C LYS A 50 -18.51 -21.57 46.63
N VAL A 51 -19.72 -21.61 46.08
CA VAL A 51 -19.96 -21.78 44.64
C VAL A 51 -20.99 -20.75 44.22
N SER A 52 -20.62 -19.89 43.27
CA SER A 52 -21.58 -18.94 42.69
C SER A 52 -22.83 -19.66 42.16
N ALA A 53 -24.00 -19.08 42.42
CA ALA A 53 -25.27 -19.55 41.91
C ALA A 53 -25.23 -19.62 40.38
N HIS A 54 -25.77 -20.69 39.80
CA HIS A 54 -25.80 -20.89 38.35
C HIS A 54 -26.89 -21.86 37.91
N PHE A 55 -27.28 -21.79 36.64
CA PHE A 55 -28.04 -22.86 35.99
C PHE A 55 -27.10 -23.97 35.51
N ALA A 56 -27.57 -25.22 35.64
CA ALA A 56 -26.88 -26.39 35.16
C ALA A 56 -27.77 -27.18 34.20
N HIS A 57 -27.20 -27.60 33.08
CA HIS A 57 -27.85 -28.51 32.14
C HIS A 57 -28.13 -29.86 32.80
N PHE A 58 -29.29 -30.45 32.48
CA PHE A 58 -29.50 -31.88 32.70
C PHE A 58 -28.67 -32.73 31.73
N ASP A 59 -28.53 -32.28 30.48
CA ASP A 59 -27.69 -32.89 29.44
C ASP A 59 -26.78 -31.82 28.80
N ILE A 60 -25.48 -31.92 29.05
CA ILE A 60 -24.47 -30.96 28.56
C ILE A 60 -24.01 -31.24 27.12
N SER A 61 -24.31 -32.42 26.57
CA SER A 61 -23.78 -32.87 25.28
C SER A 61 -24.22 -32.00 24.10
N LYS A 62 -25.26 -31.18 24.29
CA LYS A 62 -25.89 -30.35 23.26
C LYS A 62 -25.52 -28.87 23.32
N CYS A 63 -24.68 -28.45 24.25
CA CYS A 63 -24.38 -27.03 24.44
C CYS A 63 -22.89 -26.78 24.70
N ASN A 64 -22.37 -25.70 24.09
CA ASN A 64 -21.05 -25.17 24.41
C ASN A 64 -21.20 -23.81 25.13
N SER A 65 -20.19 -23.45 25.91
CA SER A 65 -20.15 -22.24 26.74
C SER A 65 -19.94 -20.94 25.95
N GLU A 66 -19.33 -21.02 24.77
CA GLU A 66 -19.08 -19.86 23.90
C GLU A 66 -20.36 -19.32 23.26
N SER A 67 -21.24 -20.23 22.81
CA SER A 67 -22.54 -19.87 22.26
C SER A 67 -23.37 -19.06 23.26
N MET A 68 -23.22 -19.31 24.58
CA MET A 68 -23.95 -18.61 25.64
C MET A 68 -23.63 -17.12 25.72
N VAL A 69 -22.34 -16.79 25.75
CA VAL A 69 -21.90 -15.41 25.80
C VAL A 69 -22.30 -14.68 24.52
N HIS A 70 -22.21 -15.35 23.37
CA HIS A 70 -22.60 -14.78 22.08
C HIS A 70 -24.10 -14.50 21.99
N TRP A 71 -24.92 -15.44 22.44
CA TRP A 71 -26.37 -15.27 22.47
C TRP A 71 -26.75 -14.11 23.40
N TRP A 72 -26.17 -14.07 24.60
CA TRP A 72 -26.44 -12.99 25.56
C TRP A 72 -26.10 -11.63 24.96
N PHE A 73 -24.94 -11.51 24.31
CA PHE A 73 -24.54 -10.28 23.65
C PHE A 73 -25.53 -9.84 22.57
N LYS A 74 -25.97 -10.79 21.72
CA LYS A 74 -26.89 -10.50 20.61
C LYS A 74 -28.28 -10.06 21.07
N HIS A 75 -28.77 -10.61 22.18
CA HIS A 75 -30.18 -10.51 22.53
C HIS A 75 -30.49 -9.69 23.79
N GLU A 76 -29.53 -9.58 24.72
CA GLU A 76 -29.82 -9.04 26.05
C GLU A 76 -28.85 -7.92 26.49
N PHE A 77 -27.72 -7.74 25.81
CA PHE A 77 -26.66 -6.86 26.28
C PHE A 77 -26.92 -5.37 26.05
N ILE A 78 -27.57 -5.01 24.93
CA ILE A 78 -28.07 -3.64 24.67
C ILE A 78 -29.55 -3.76 24.30
N LYS A 79 -30.39 -2.94 24.90
CA LYS A 79 -31.83 -2.85 24.66
C LYS A 79 -32.22 -1.44 24.21
N PRO A 80 -33.37 -1.26 23.52
CA PRO A 80 -33.92 0.06 23.25
C PRO A 80 -34.00 0.91 24.53
N GLY A 81 -33.55 2.16 24.44
CA GLY A 81 -33.41 3.10 25.56
C GLY A 81 -32.05 3.06 26.27
N ASP A 82 -31.24 2.02 26.07
CA ASP A 82 -29.92 1.95 26.69
C ASP A 82 -28.95 2.98 26.12
N THR A 83 -28.13 3.55 27.02
CA THR A 83 -27.04 4.45 26.69
C THR A 83 -25.72 3.69 26.60
N PHE A 84 -24.92 4.00 25.58
CA PHE A 84 -23.57 3.45 25.44
C PHE A 84 -22.61 4.45 24.76
N TYR A 85 -21.31 4.14 24.80
CA TYR A 85 -20.25 5.01 24.30
C TYR A 85 -19.40 4.30 23.26
N ILE A 86 -19.07 5.01 22.18
CA ILE A 86 -18.08 4.56 21.20
C ILE A 86 -16.86 5.47 21.25
N VAL A 87 -15.70 4.85 21.41
CA VAL A 87 -14.39 5.48 21.42
C VAL A 87 -13.79 5.39 20.02
N THR A 88 -13.66 6.56 19.40
CA THR A 88 -12.90 6.78 18.15
C THR A 88 -11.67 7.62 18.49
N ASP A 89 -11.47 8.77 17.82
CA ASP A 89 -10.58 9.84 18.28
C ASP A 89 -11.15 10.61 19.48
N LYS A 90 -12.49 10.58 19.60
CA LYS A 90 -13.23 11.08 20.76
C LYS A 90 -14.22 10.04 21.24
N GLU A 91 -14.58 10.13 22.52
CA GLU A 91 -15.68 9.37 23.08
C GLU A 91 -17.01 10.04 22.71
N THR A 92 -17.93 9.27 22.13
CA THR A 92 -19.25 9.77 21.72
C THR A 92 -20.32 8.90 22.35
N LYS A 93 -21.31 9.54 22.97
CA LYS A 93 -22.47 8.91 23.60
C LYS A 93 -23.57 8.65 22.57
N TYR A 94 -24.18 7.47 22.63
CA TYR A 94 -25.30 7.05 21.80
C TYR A 94 -26.43 6.48 22.67
N VAL A 95 -27.65 6.53 22.14
CA VAL A 95 -28.84 5.90 22.73
C VAL A 95 -29.40 4.92 21.71
N CYS A 96 -29.67 3.69 22.14
CA CYS A 96 -30.22 2.64 21.29
C CYS A 96 -31.71 2.90 21.02
N GLU A 97 -32.10 2.96 19.75
CA GLU A 97 -33.49 3.06 19.32
C GLU A 97 -34.01 1.68 18.88
N GLU A 98 -33.31 1.03 17.96
CA GLU A 98 -33.67 -0.30 17.43
C GLU A 98 -32.46 -1.22 17.39
N ILE A 99 -32.70 -2.52 17.59
CA ILE A 99 -31.69 -3.57 17.52
C ILE A 99 -32.11 -4.68 16.56
N PHE A 100 -31.19 -5.09 15.69
CA PHE A 100 -31.38 -6.18 14.74
C PHE A 100 -30.24 -7.18 14.85
N THR A 101 -30.56 -8.45 15.03
CA THR A 101 -29.56 -9.52 15.12
C THR A 101 -29.36 -10.20 13.79
N GLU A 102 -28.11 -10.28 13.34
CA GLU A 102 -27.72 -10.94 12.09
C GLU A 102 -28.52 -10.49 10.85
N GLU A 103 -28.86 -9.21 10.77
CA GLU A 103 -29.50 -8.62 9.60
C GLU A 103 -28.52 -8.58 8.41
N THR A 104 -29.01 -8.86 7.20
CA THR A 104 -28.18 -8.85 6.00
C THR A 104 -28.33 -7.55 5.22
N HIS A 105 -27.23 -6.82 5.10
CA HIS A 105 -27.09 -5.61 4.31
C HIS A 105 -26.52 -5.95 2.93
N LYS A 106 -27.18 -5.49 1.86
CA LYS A 106 -26.67 -5.65 0.49
C LYS A 106 -25.89 -4.40 0.09
N VAL A 107 -24.63 -4.58 -0.28
CA VAL A 107 -23.74 -3.51 -0.74
C VAL A 107 -23.16 -3.95 -2.08
N ASP A 108 -23.55 -3.27 -3.14
CA ASP A 108 -23.24 -3.67 -4.51
C ASP A 108 -23.62 -5.14 -4.77
N SER A 109 -22.64 -5.98 -5.12
CA SER A 109 -22.81 -7.42 -5.34
C SER A 109 -22.50 -8.27 -4.09
N ARG A 110 -22.21 -7.65 -2.94
CA ARG A 110 -21.78 -8.33 -1.70
C ARG A 110 -22.87 -8.26 -0.63
N LYS A 111 -22.83 -9.24 0.27
CA LYS A 111 -23.69 -9.29 1.47
C LYS A 111 -22.82 -9.06 2.70
N TYR A 112 -23.26 -8.20 3.59
CA TYR A 112 -22.65 -7.95 4.88
C TYR A 112 -23.67 -8.28 5.99
N ARG A 113 -23.27 -9.13 6.92
CA ARG A 113 -24.13 -9.60 8.02
C ARG A 113 -23.36 -9.39 9.33
N PRO A 114 -23.52 -8.25 10.02
CA PRO A 114 -22.97 -8.03 11.35
C PRO A 114 -23.67 -8.92 12.39
N ASP A 115 -23.04 -9.17 13.53
CA ASP A 115 -23.67 -9.93 14.61
C ASP A 115 -24.88 -9.18 15.19
N VAL A 116 -24.72 -7.86 15.38
CA VAL A 116 -25.80 -6.95 15.82
C VAL A 116 -25.71 -5.64 15.03
N THR A 117 -26.86 -5.13 14.60
CA THR A 117 -27.04 -3.78 14.05
C THR A 117 -27.85 -2.97 15.04
N ILE A 118 -27.34 -1.80 15.43
CA ILE A 118 -28.04 -0.84 16.28
C ILE A 118 -28.33 0.41 15.45
N LYS A 119 -29.61 0.82 15.43
CA LYS A 119 -29.99 2.17 15.04
C LYS A 119 -30.11 3.02 16.29
N THR A 120 -29.59 4.23 16.22
CA THR A 120 -29.56 5.17 17.34
C THR A 120 -30.54 6.30 17.12
N GLU A 121 -31.02 6.91 18.21
CA GLU A 121 -31.96 8.04 18.14
C GLU A 121 -31.42 9.24 17.35
N CYS A 122 -30.09 9.37 17.26
CA CYS A 122 -29.43 10.39 16.46
C CYS A 122 -29.27 10.02 14.96
N GLY A 123 -29.94 8.97 14.49
CA GLY A 123 -29.95 8.53 13.11
C GLY A 123 -28.70 7.77 12.65
N ASN A 124 -27.76 7.45 13.56
CA ASN A 124 -26.57 6.68 13.21
C ASN A 124 -26.86 5.17 13.27
N THR A 125 -26.27 4.45 12.32
CA THR A 125 -26.23 2.98 12.29
C THR A 125 -24.88 2.48 12.77
N ILE A 126 -24.89 1.56 13.73
CA ILE A 126 -23.69 0.98 14.33
C ILE A 126 -23.75 -0.54 14.18
N PHE A 127 -22.69 -1.10 13.61
CA PHE A 127 -22.50 -2.53 13.43
C PHE A 127 -21.57 -3.08 14.50
N PHE A 128 -22.02 -4.09 15.21
CA PHE A 128 -21.24 -4.80 16.21
C PHE A 128 -20.82 -6.17 15.68
N GLU A 129 -19.55 -6.48 15.89
CA GLU A 129 -18.89 -7.73 15.51
C GLU A 129 -18.31 -8.40 16.75
N ILE A 130 -18.62 -9.67 16.95
CA ILE A 130 -18.07 -10.45 18.05
C ILE A 130 -16.74 -11.06 17.59
N TYR A 131 -15.65 -10.80 18.33
CA TYR A 131 -14.28 -11.16 17.94
C TYR A 131 -14.10 -12.66 17.59
N CYS A 132 -14.90 -13.55 18.21
CA CYS A 132 -14.74 -15.00 18.13
C CYS A 132 -15.63 -15.71 17.08
N THR A 133 -16.69 -15.08 16.56
CA THR A 133 -17.69 -15.77 15.72
C THR A 133 -17.29 -15.92 14.25
N ASN A 134 -16.59 -14.95 13.69
CA ASN A 134 -15.99 -14.98 12.35
C ASN A 134 -15.18 -13.70 12.17
N LYS A 135 -13.87 -13.77 12.42
CA LYS A 135 -13.04 -12.56 12.43
C LYS A 135 -13.04 -11.89 11.05
N LYS A 136 -13.67 -10.73 10.96
CA LYS A 136 -13.70 -9.91 9.75
C LYS A 136 -12.37 -9.18 9.61
N SER A 137 -11.66 -9.44 8.50
CA SER A 137 -10.37 -8.80 8.24
C SER A 137 -10.59 -7.41 7.63
N ILE A 138 -9.73 -6.44 7.97
CA ILE A 138 -9.80 -5.10 7.39
C ILE A 138 -9.71 -5.17 5.85
N ARG A 139 -8.86 -6.05 5.32
CA ARG A 139 -8.73 -6.28 3.87
C ARG A 139 -10.07 -6.56 3.19
N ASP A 140 -10.86 -7.46 3.77
CA ASP A 140 -12.07 -7.96 3.09
C ASP A 140 -13.25 -6.98 3.22
N TYR A 141 -13.26 -6.16 4.28
CA TYR A 141 -14.41 -5.37 4.69
C TYR A 141 -14.21 -3.85 4.67
N PHE A 142 -12.99 -3.32 4.49
CA PHE A 142 -12.74 -1.87 4.47
C PHE A 142 -13.66 -1.13 3.49
N ASP A 143 -13.72 -1.60 2.24
CA ASP A 143 -14.53 -0.97 1.19
C ASP A 143 -16.04 -1.10 1.49
N LEU A 144 -16.45 -2.22 2.09
CA LEU A 144 -17.85 -2.45 2.50
C LEU A 144 -18.27 -1.48 3.60
N TRP A 145 -17.46 -1.36 4.65
CA TRP A 145 -17.72 -0.44 5.76
C TRP A 145 -17.72 1.00 5.30
N THR A 146 -16.82 1.34 4.36
CA THR A 146 -16.79 2.67 3.73
C THR A 146 -18.07 2.95 2.96
N SER A 147 -18.54 2.01 2.12
CA SER A 147 -19.78 2.18 1.35
C SER A 147 -21.01 2.29 2.24
N LEU A 148 -21.05 1.60 3.37
CA LEU A 148 -22.16 1.68 4.32
C LEU A 148 -22.18 2.98 5.13
N SER A 149 -21.05 3.71 5.19
CA SER A 149 -20.91 4.94 6.00
C SER A 149 -21.28 4.76 7.49
N SER A 150 -21.21 3.52 7.98
CA SER A 150 -21.61 3.16 9.34
C SER A 150 -20.41 3.00 10.27
N ILE A 151 -20.68 3.10 11.56
CA ILE A 151 -19.69 2.82 12.61
C ILE A 151 -19.59 1.30 12.78
N VAL A 152 -18.38 0.76 12.86
CA VAL A 152 -18.16 -0.67 13.15
C VAL A 152 -17.40 -0.81 14.45
N VAL A 153 -17.85 -1.72 15.30
CA VAL A 153 -17.29 -1.99 16.63
C VAL A 153 -16.95 -3.48 16.71
N GLU A 154 -15.73 -3.80 17.14
CA GLU A 154 -15.33 -5.19 17.46
C GLU A 154 -15.36 -5.37 18.98
N ILE A 155 -16.03 -6.42 19.44
CA ILE A 155 -16.16 -6.74 20.86
C ILE A 155 -15.47 -8.05 21.17
N ASP A 156 -14.57 -7.99 22.16
CA ASP A 156 -14.03 -9.17 22.82
C ASP A 156 -14.95 -9.56 23.98
N THR A 157 -15.63 -10.69 23.82
CA THR A 157 -16.59 -11.22 24.79
C THR A 157 -15.96 -11.55 26.15
N LYS A 158 -14.63 -11.70 26.23
CA LYS A 158 -13.93 -11.87 27.50
C LYS A 158 -13.93 -10.60 28.35
N ASN A 159 -13.99 -9.42 27.72
CA ASN A 159 -13.97 -8.13 28.40
C ASN A 159 -15.38 -7.64 28.79
N LEU A 160 -16.43 -8.31 28.31
CA LEU A 160 -17.83 -7.90 28.53
C LEU A 160 -18.35 -8.15 29.95
N LEU A 161 -17.69 -9.02 30.74
CA LEU A 161 -18.12 -9.33 32.10
C LEU A 161 -18.07 -8.13 33.06
N GLN A 162 -17.42 -7.03 32.65
CA GLN A 162 -17.28 -5.82 33.46
C GLN A 162 -18.43 -4.80 33.30
N ARG A 163 -19.45 -5.09 32.46
CA ARG A 163 -20.63 -4.22 32.20
C ARG A 163 -20.36 -2.77 31.77
N ASP A 164 -19.12 -2.41 31.45
CA ASP A 164 -18.84 -1.08 30.88
C ASP A 164 -19.43 -0.99 29.46
N MET A 165 -20.44 -0.11 29.31
CA MET A 165 -21.11 0.19 28.03
C MET A 165 -20.25 1.10 27.15
N LYS A 166 -18.95 0.78 27.03
CA LYS A 166 -17.96 1.58 26.32
C LYS A 166 -17.17 0.69 25.36
N PHE A 167 -17.30 0.98 24.07
CA PHE A 167 -16.73 0.16 23.02
C PHE A 167 -15.71 0.92 22.19
N LYS A 168 -14.70 0.22 21.68
CA LYS A 168 -13.74 0.79 20.75
C LYS A 168 -14.23 0.55 19.33
N ALA A 169 -14.22 1.59 18.52
CA ALA A 169 -14.46 1.41 17.10
C ALA A 169 -13.39 0.48 16.49
N LEU A 170 -13.81 -0.30 15.51
CA LEU A 170 -12.95 -0.97 14.53
C LEU A 170 -12.84 -0.11 13.26
N PHE A 171 -13.92 0.57 12.89
CA PHE A 171 -13.97 1.48 11.74
C PHE A 171 -14.93 2.64 12.02
N TYR A 172 -14.51 3.86 11.67
CA TYR A 172 -15.35 5.05 11.72
C TYR A 172 -14.86 6.09 10.70
N SER A 173 -15.76 6.61 9.88
CA SER A 173 -15.49 7.72 8.94
C SER A 173 -14.24 7.50 8.07
N GLY A 174 -14.13 6.32 7.45
CA GLY A 174 -13.00 5.99 6.56
C GLY A 174 -11.71 5.60 7.27
N LYS A 175 -11.67 5.66 8.61
CA LYS A 175 -10.51 5.34 9.43
C LYS A 175 -10.69 4.02 10.18
N CYS A 176 -9.67 3.19 10.15
CA CYS A 176 -9.63 1.97 10.97
C CYS A 176 -9.01 2.25 12.34
N PHE A 177 -9.57 1.59 13.34
CA PHE A 177 -9.12 1.64 14.73
C PHE A 177 -8.73 0.23 15.16
N ASN A 178 -7.95 0.13 16.24
CA ASN A 178 -7.52 -1.16 16.81
C ASN A 178 -6.74 -2.08 15.83
N VAL A 179 -5.99 -1.51 14.89
CA VAL A 179 -5.21 -2.30 13.92
C VAL A 179 -4.01 -2.97 14.59
N LYS A 180 -3.82 -4.26 14.29
CA LYS A 180 -2.64 -5.00 14.75
C LYS A 180 -1.34 -4.39 14.19
N ARG A 181 -0.30 -4.33 15.03
CA ARG A 181 1.03 -3.81 14.64
C ARG A 181 1.65 -4.56 13.46
N ASN A 182 1.31 -5.82 13.27
CA ASN A 182 1.83 -6.70 12.22
C ASN A 182 0.87 -6.88 11.03
N ASP A 183 -0.21 -6.10 10.94
CA ASP A 183 -1.11 -6.16 9.79
C ASP A 183 -0.47 -5.50 8.57
N THR A 184 0.28 -6.28 7.79
CA THR A 184 1.01 -5.76 6.63
C THR A 184 0.06 -5.13 5.59
N TYR A 185 -1.15 -5.68 5.41
CA TYR A 185 -2.11 -5.13 4.45
C TYR A 185 -2.52 -3.72 4.86
N TYR A 186 -2.94 -3.53 6.11
CA TYR A 186 -3.33 -2.22 6.59
C TYR A 186 -2.16 -1.23 6.54
N HIS A 187 -0.98 -1.62 7.02
CA HIS A 187 0.21 -0.74 7.03
C HIS A 187 0.83 -0.47 5.64
N THR A 188 0.15 -0.84 4.56
CA THR A 188 0.51 -0.50 3.18
C THR A 188 -0.67 0.00 2.36
N ILE A 189 -1.68 -0.85 2.13
CA ILE A 189 -2.81 -0.55 1.23
C ILE A 189 -3.92 0.09 2.05
N GLY A 190 -4.28 -0.48 3.20
CA GLY A 190 -5.36 0.05 4.03
C GLY A 190 -5.13 1.49 4.49
N SER A 191 -3.91 1.83 4.94
CA SER A 191 -3.57 3.19 5.34
C SER A 191 -3.57 4.16 4.15
N TYR A 192 -3.17 3.70 2.97
CA TYR A 192 -3.26 4.50 1.75
C TYR A 192 -4.71 4.75 1.35
N LYS A 193 -5.59 3.76 1.48
CA LYS A 193 -7.05 3.94 1.28
C LYS A 193 -7.62 4.97 2.24
N GLU A 194 -7.25 4.89 3.53
CA GLU A 194 -7.65 5.85 4.56
C GLU A 194 -7.19 7.28 4.21
N GLU A 195 -5.92 7.47 3.85
CA GLU A 195 -5.38 8.77 3.42
C GLU A 195 -6.15 9.37 2.23
N LEU A 196 -6.46 8.54 1.22
CA LEU A 196 -7.20 8.98 0.05
C LEU A 196 -8.64 9.38 0.39
N MET A 197 -9.32 8.65 1.28
CA MET A 197 -10.68 8.95 1.71
C MET A 197 -10.74 10.28 2.49
N LEU A 198 -9.78 10.51 3.39
CA LEU A 198 -9.68 11.74 4.16
C LEU A 198 -9.39 12.97 3.27
N SER A 199 -8.72 12.76 2.14
CA SER A 199 -8.44 13.83 1.18
C SER A 199 -9.64 14.29 0.33
N GLN A 200 -10.85 13.75 0.58
CA GLN A 200 -12.12 14.07 -0.10
C GLN A 200 -12.12 13.91 -1.64
N ASN A 201 -11.14 13.22 -2.22
CA ASN A 201 -11.11 12.91 -3.66
C ASN A 201 -11.96 11.67 -3.97
N ASN A 202 -13.28 11.79 -3.80
CA ASN A 202 -14.23 10.70 -4.01
C ASN A 202 -14.59 10.52 -5.50
N ASN A 203 -13.57 10.33 -6.35
CA ASN A 203 -13.76 10.09 -7.79
C ASN A 203 -13.82 8.57 -8.05
N THR A 204 -14.78 8.13 -8.87
CA THR A 204 -14.91 6.75 -9.34
C THR A 204 -13.61 6.18 -9.91
N HIS A 205 -12.85 7.00 -10.64
CA HIS A 205 -11.53 6.65 -11.17
C HIS A 205 -10.54 6.25 -10.05
N LEU A 206 -10.59 6.95 -8.91
CA LEU A 206 -9.71 6.67 -7.78
C LEU A 206 -10.08 5.33 -7.11
N LYS A 207 -11.38 5.00 -7.03
CA LYS A 207 -11.84 3.69 -6.51
C LYS A 207 -11.35 2.53 -7.39
N GLU A 208 -11.47 2.66 -8.71
CA GLU A 208 -11.00 1.63 -9.65
C GLU A 208 -9.47 1.47 -9.61
N ARG A 209 -8.74 2.58 -9.56
CA ARG A 209 -7.28 2.60 -9.45
C ARG A 209 -6.81 1.87 -8.18
N VAL A 210 -7.40 2.21 -7.04
CA VAL A 210 -7.06 1.62 -5.74
C VAL A 210 -7.43 0.14 -5.68
N ARG A 211 -8.50 -0.30 -6.35
CA ARG A 211 -8.90 -1.72 -6.41
C ARG A 211 -7.84 -2.61 -7.05
N LYS A 212 -7.02 -2.08 -7.97
CA LYS A 212 -5.88 -2.83 -8.53
C LYS A 212 -4.82 -3.17 -7.48
N LEU A 213 -4.69 -2.38 -6.41
CA LEU A 213 -3.80 -2.69 -5.29
C LEU A 213 -4.32 -3.89 -4.49
N ASP A 214 -5.64 -4.03 -4.34
CA ASP A 214 -6.24 -5.22 -3.71
C ASP A 214 -6.02 -6.47 -4.57
N TRP A 215 -6.18 -6.36 -5.89
CA TRP A 215 -5.86 -7.47 -6.80
C TRP A 215 -4.39 -7.87 -6.72
N PHE A 216 -3.49 -6.90 -6.70
CA PHE A 216 -2.07 -7.17 -6.48
C PHE A 216 -1.82 -7.87 -5.14
N TRP A 217 -2.50 -7.46 -4.07
CA TRP A 217 -2.38 -8.14 -2.79
C TRP A 217 -2.87 -9.59 -2.83
N ASP A 218 -3.99 -9.85 -3.50
CA ASP A 218 -4.48 -11.21 -3.71
C ASP A 218 -3.51 -12.05 -4.52
N ASP A 219 -2.88 -11.47 -5.55
CA ASP A 219 -1.84 -12.13 -6.32
C ASP A 219 -0.61 -12.41 -5.45
N VAL A 220 -0.17 -11.48 -4.60
CA VAL A 220 0.87 -11.75 -3.60
C VAL A 220 0.51 -12.96 -2.74
N ILE A 221 -0.74 -13.08 -2.28
CA ILE A 221 -1.19 -14.25 -1.52
C ILE A 221 -1.19 -15.53 -2.37
N LYS A 222 -1.66 -15.47 -3.63
CA LYS A 222 -1.63 -16.62 -4.54
C LYS A 222 -0.21 -17.08 -4.80
N TYR A 223 0.72 -16.15 -4.99
CA TYR A 223 2.14 -16.42 -5.20
C TYR A 223 2.74 -17.13 -3.99
N LYS A 224 2.45 -16.65 -2.76
CA LYS A 224 2.86 -17.32 -1.52
C LYS A 224 2.37 -18.75 -1.41
N ASN A 225 1.21 -19.04 -2.00
CA ASN A 225 0.61 -20.37 -2.03
C ASN A 225 1.00 -21.16 -3.29
N ASN A 226 2.03 -20.72 -4.04
CA ASN A 226 2.50 -21.32 -5.29
C ASN A 226 1.41 -21.50 -6.36
N LYS A 227 0.39 -20.64 -6.37
CA LYS A 227 -0.73 -20.69 -7.34
C LYS A 227 -0.50 -19.87 -8.59
N ILE A 228 0.40 -18.90 -8.52
CA ILE A 228 0.82 -18.05 -9.63
C ILE A 228 2.34 -17.88 -9.56
N ASP A 229 2.95 -17.53 -10.69
CA ASP A 229 4.38 -17.27 -10.78
C ASP A 229 4.72 -15.77 -10.67
N ILE A 230 6.02 -15.46 -10.77
CA ILE A 230 6.52 -14.09 -10.66
C ILE A 230 6.17 -13.23 -11.89
N GLU A 231 5.95 -13.86 -13.05
CA GLU A 231 5.55 -13.17 -14.28
C GLU A 231 4.13 -12.64 -14.15
N GLN A 232 3.21 -13.44 -13.63
CA GLN A 232 1.84 -13.02 -13.34
C GLN A 232 1.82 -11.86 -12.32
N ILE A 233 2.64 -11.92 -11.27
CA ILE A 233 2.82 -10.80 -10.34
C ILE A 233 3.29 -9.53 -11.07
N ALA A 234 4.30 -9.65 -11.94
CA ALA A 234 4.85 -8.51 -12.67
C ALA A 234 3.82 -7.86 -13.61
N ASN A 235 3.03 -8.68 -14.31
CA ASN A 235 1.94 -8.20 -15.16
C ASN A 235 0.89 -7.40 -14.35
N THR A 236 0.55 -7.88 -13.16
CA THR A 236 -0.36 -7.15 -12.27
C THR A 236 0.27 -5.82 -11.83
N ILE A 237 1.57 -5.79 -11.50
CA ILE A 237 2.30 -4.56 -11.13
C ILE A 237 2.33 -3.56 -12.30
N ASP A 238 2.51 -4.02 -13.53
CA ASP A 238 2.54 -3.16 -14.72
C ASP A 238 1.19 -2.51 -15.02
N SER A 239 0.09 -3.17 -14.63
CA SER A 239 -1.27 -2.62 -14.76
C SER A 239 -1.60 -1.51 -13.74
N ILE A 240 -0.77 -1.34 -12.70
CA ILE A 240 -0.93 -0.35 -11.64
C ILE A 240 -0.34 0.99 -12.08
N GLU A 241 -1.08 2.07 -11.82
CA GLU A 241 -0.65 3.43 -12.16
C GLU A 241 0.65 3.83 -11.47
N ASN A 242 1.46 4.64 -12.15
CA ASN A 242 2.77 5.08 -11.64
C ASN A 242 2.67 5.83 -10.31
N THR A 243 1.58 6.55 -10.06
CA THR A 243 1.35 7.25 -8.78
C THR A 243 1.26 6.26 -7.61
N ASP A 244 0.78 5.04 -7.84
CA ASP A 244 0.49 4.06 -6.79
C ASP A 244 1.60 2.99 -6.68
N LYS A 245 2.56 2.95 -7.62
CA LYS A 245 3.70 2.01 -7.60
C LYS A 245 4.55 2.11 -6.34
N HIS A 246 4.58 3.27 -5.68
CA HIS A 246 5.28 3.41 -4.41
C HIS A 246 4.65 2.54 -3.29
N ILE A 247 3.34 2.28 -3.34
CA ILE A 247 2.63 1.35 -2.43
C ILE A 247 3.00 -0.10 -2.75
N VAL A 248 3.03 -0.47 -4.04
CA VAL A 248 3.51 -1.78 -4.50
C VAL A 248 4.90 -2.08 -3.93
N MET A 249 5.81 -1.11 -4.02
CA MET A 249 7.17 -1.26 -3.46
C MET A 249 7.19 -1.41 -1.93
N LYS A 250 6.29 -0.74 -1.21
CA LYS A 250 6.13 -0.94 0.24
C LYS A 250 5.66 -2.37 0.55
N VAL A 251 4.68 -2.89 -0.21
CA VAL A 251 4.17 -4.26 -0.05
C VAL A 251 5.26 -5.29 -0.32
N LEU A 252 5.98 -5.18 -1.45
CA LEU A 252 7.03 -6.13 -1.81
C LEU A 252 8.11 -6.21 -0.71
N LYS A 253 8.56 -5.06 -0.20
CA LYS A 253 9.57 -4.98 0.86
C LYS A 253 9.10 -5.48 2.22
N LYS A 254 7.83 -5.26 2.57
CA LYS A 254 7.26 -5.68 3.86
C LYS A 254 6.70 -7.09 3.83
N SER A 255 6.49 -7.67 2.65
CA SER A 255 6.01 -9.04 2.54
C SER A 255 7.00 -9.98 3.22
N MET A 256 6.54 -10.73 4.22
CA MET A 256 7.38 -11.67 4.99
C MET A 256 7.95 -12.85 4.16
N CYS A 257 7.75 -12.84 2.84
CA CYS A 257 8.31 -13.83 1.95
C CYS A 257 9.68 -13.34 1.52
N ALA A 258 10.71 -13.98 2.08
CA ALA A 258 12.11 -13.62 1.90
C ALA A 258 12.55 -13.50 0.42
N ASN A 259 11.76 -14.06 -0.51
CA ASN A 259 12.11 -14.08 -1.92
C ASN A 259 11.24 -13.20 -2.82
N LEU A 260 10.00 -12.80 -2.47
CA LEU A 260 9.12 -12.11 -3.44
C LEU A 260 9.73 -10.81 -4.00
N TYR A 261 10.32 -9.98 -3.14
CA TYR A 261 11.01 -8.77 -3.58
C TYR A 261 12.23 -9.09 -4.47
N GLN A 262 12.99 -10.12 -4.09
CA GLN A 262 14.20 -10.52 -4.82
C GLN A 262 13.85 -11.20 -6.16
N ASP A 263 12.80 -12.00 -6.20
CA ASP A 263 12.29 -12.71 -7.37
C ASP A 263 11.72 -11.70 -8.36
N TYR A 264 10.95 -10.72 -7.89
CA TYR A 264 10.48 -9.63 -8.75
C TYR A 264 11.67 -8.84 -9.32
N LYS A 265 12.65 -8.50 -8.49
CA LYS A 265 13.86 -7.81 -8.94
C LYS A 265 14.66 -8.64 -9.96
N ASN A 266 14.80 -9.94 -9.72
CA ASN A 266 15.49 -10.86 -10.61
C ASN A 266 14.73 -10.99 -11.93
N PHE A 267 13.42 -11.18 -11.89
CA PHE A 267 12.54 -11.23 -13.05
C PHE A 267 12.65 -9.95 -13.87
N MET A 268 12.57 -8.78 -13.25
CA MET A 268 12.74 -7.51 -13.95
C MET A 268 14.13 -7.39 -14.57
N SER A 269 15.21 -7.83 -13.88
CA SER A 269 16.56 -7.82 -14.45
C SER A 269 16.75 -8.83 -15.59
N LEU A 270 16.11 -10.00 -15.51
CA LEU A 270 16.15 -11.06 -16.51
C LEU A 270 15.31 -10.68 -17.73
N ASN A 271 14.13 -10.10 -17.54
CA ASN A 271 13.31 -9.57 -18.62
C ASN A 271 13.92 -8.30 -19.22
N GLU A 272 14.53 -7.42 -18.42
CA GLU A 272 15.34 -6.34 -18.97
C GLU A 272 16.44 -6.90 -19.88
N SER A 273 17.04 -8.04 -19.53
CA SER A 273 18.05 -8.74 -20.36
C SER A 273 17.46 -9.51 -21.56
N ALA A 274 16.28 -10.14 -21.44
CA ALA A 274 15.62 -10.91 -22.50
C ALA A 274 14.95 -9.99 -23.53
N ILE A 275 14.23 -8.96 -23.06
CA ILE A 275 13.76 -7.83 -23.87
C ILE A 275 14.95 -7.14 -24.53
N PHE A 276 16.11 -7.06 -23.86
CA PHE A 276 17.33 -6.55 -24.48
C PHE A 276 17.82 -7.41 -25.65
N THR A 277 17.70 -8.73 -25.53
CA THR A 277 18.24 -9.68 -26.51
C THR A 277 17.32 -9.79 -27.73
N GLU A 278 16.00 -9.67 -27.56
CA GLU A 278 15.02 -9.57 -28.67
C GLU A 278 14.91 -8.16 -29.28
N ARG A 279 15.05 -7.08 -28.49
CA ARG A 279 14.92 -5.68 -28.98
C ARG A 279 16.22 -5.03 -29.44
N LEU A 280 17.21 -5.82 -29.86
CA LEU A 280 18.38 -5.32 -30.61
C LEU A 280 18.03 -4.76 -32.00
N GLY A 281 16.73 -4.66 -32.34
CA GLY A 281 16.23 -4.01 -33.57
C GLY A 281 15.50 -2.67 -33.40
N GLY A 282 15.30 -2.11 -32.20
CA GLY A 282 14.30 -1.04 -32.02
C GLY A 282 14.76 0.28 -31.38
N SER A 283 14.34 1.40 -31.96
CA SER A 283 14.52 2.81 -31.51
C SER A 283 14.06 3.12 -30.08
N HIS A 284 13.25 2.25 -29.46
CA HIS A 284 12.62 2.48 -28.16
C HIS A 284 13.59 2.44 -26.96
N SER A 285 14.61 1.57 -27.00
CA SER A 285 15.62 1.45 -25.93
C SER A 285 16.55 2.67 -25.87
N LEU A 286 16.83 3.26 -27.04
CA LEU A 286 17.62 4.48 -27.18
C LEU A 286 16.91 5.68 -26.60
N ASN A 287 15.60 5.81 -26.83
CA ASN A 287 14.80 6.88 -26.27
C ASN A 287 14.77 6.81 -24.74
N HIS A 288 14.60 5.61 -24.17
CA HIS A 288 14.60 5.45 -22.71
C HIS A 288 15.95 5.81 -22.07
N LEU A 289 17.08 5.34 -22.63
CA LEU A 289 18.40 5.73 -22.14
C LEU A 289 18.65 7.24 -22.30
N THR A 290 18.25 7.80 -23.45
CA THR A 290 18.37 9.24 -23.72
C THR A 290 17.61 10.05 -22.67
N ASN A 291 16.39 9.65 -22.35
CA ASN A 291 15.57 10.31 -21.32
C ASN A 291 16.19 10.19 -19.93
N ARG A 292 16.74 9.02 -19.56
CA ARG A 292 17.42 8.83 -18.27
C ARG A 292 18.66 9.73 -18.14
N ILE A 293 19.50 9.78 -19.17
CA ILE A 293 20.69 10.64 -19.18
C ILE A 293 20.28 12.13 -19.18
N GLN A 294 19.25 12.49 -19.93
CA GLN A 294 18.68 13.84 -19.96
C GLN A 294 18.25 14.29 -18.57
N LEU A 295 17.44 13.49 -17.86
CA LEU A 295 16.96 13.80 -16.51
C LEU A 295 18.09 13.95 -15.49
N ILE A 296 19.19 13.20 -15.64
CA ILE A 296 20.34 13.32 -14.74
C ILE A 296 21.15 14.58 -15.07
N LEU A 297 21.30 14.93 -16.35
CA LEU A 297 22.12 16.07 -16.78
C LEU A 297 21.38 17.41 -16.69
N GLU A 298 20.05 17.44 -16.81
CA GLU A 298 19.25 18.66 -16.85
C GLU A 298 19.36 19.53 -15.59
N PRO A 299 19.35 18.98 -14.35
CA PRO A 299 19.64 19.75 -13.14
C PRO A 299 21.09 20.25 -13.06
N LEU A 300 22.01 19.60 -13.78
CA LEU A 300 23.44 19.91 -13.76
C LEU A 300 23.80 20.94 -14.85
N ILE A 301 23.00 21.00 -15.92
CA ILE A 301 23.22 21.80 -17.12
C ILE A 301 21.88 22.29 -17.70
N GLU A 302 21.56 23.55 -17.41
CA GLU A 302 20.36 24.19 -17.96
C GLU A 302 20.34 24.22 -19.50
N ASN A 303 19.16 23.94 -20.07
CA ASN A 303 18.88 23.95 -21.51
C ASN A 303 19.75 22.97 -22.32
N ILE A 304 20.11 21.84 -21.72
CA ILE A 304 20.81 20.75 -22.38
C ILE A 304 19.84 19.89 -23.19
N GLU A 305 20.25 19.50 -24.39
CA GLU A 305 19.54 18.51 -25.21
C GLU A 305 20.50 17.34 -25.44
N VAL A 306 20.12 16.16 -24.98
CA VAL A 306 20.85 14.91 -25.18
C VAL A 306 20.22 14.16 -26.35
N LYS A 307 21.03 13.82 -27.36
CA LYS A 307 20.63 12.92 -28.46
C LYS A 307 21.54 11.73 -28.53
N LEU A 308 20.97 10.55 -28.60
CA LEU A 308 21.72 9.33 -28.88
C LEU A 308 21.58 8.96 -30.36
N ILE A 309 22.69 8.84 -31.05
CA ILE A 309 22.72 8.40 -32.46
C ILE A 309 23.38 7.02 -32.50
N SER A 310 22.68 6.03 -33.06
CA SER A 310 23.25 4.71 -33.32
C SER A 310 24.37 4.80 -34.35
N LYS A 311 25.52 4.18 -34.06
CA LYS A 311 26.64 4.08 -34.99
C LYS A 311 27.19 2.67 -35.01
N ASN A 312 27.01 1.99 -36.14
CA ASN A 312 27.65 0.72 -36.52
C ASN A 312 27.33 -0.49 -35.63
N HIS A 313 27.14 -1.62 -36.30
CA HIS A 313 26.98 -2.94 -35.73
C HIS A 313 28.26 -3.74 -35.96
N TYR A 314 28.92 -4.19 -34.89
CA TYR A 314 30.05 -5.09 -34.98
C TYR A 314 29.66 -6.44 -34.37
N SER A 315 29.62 -7.49 -35.18
CA SER A 315 29.45 -8.86 -34.71
C SER A 315 30.84 -9.47 -34.47
N HIS A 316 31.17 -9.78 -33.21
CA HIS A 316 32.34 -10.59 -32.92
C HIS A 316 31.93 -12.05 -32.73
N ARG A 317 32.66 -12.96 -33.41
CA ARG A 317 32.56 -14.40 -33.19
C ARG A 317 33.69 -14.82 -32.27
N SER A 318 33.36 -15.47 -31.16
CA SER A 318 34.34 -16.04 -30.24
C SER A 318 34.01 -17.49 -29.95
N TYR A 319 35.00 -18.36 -30.05
CA TYR A 319 34.89 -19.79 -29.74
C TYR A 319 35.41 -20.02 -28.32
N TYR A 320 34.58 -20.61 -27.46
CA TYR A 320 35.02 -21.07 -26.15
C TYR A 320 35.38 -22.55 -26.23
N ASN A 321 36.59 -22.91 -25.77
CA ASN A 321 36.94 -24.29 -25.47
C ASN A 321 36.53 -24.57 -24.02
N GLY A 322 35.40 -25.27 -23.86
CA GLY A 322 35.04 -25.88 -22.58
C GLY A 322 36.07 -26.94 -22.19
N SER A 323 36.31 -27.09 -20.89
CA SER A 323 37.28 -27.98 -20.24
C SER A 323 37.45 -29.37 -20.90
N ARG A 324 38.68 -29.90 -20.84
CA ARG A 324 39.25 -31.12 -21.46
C ARG A 324 38.43 -32.42 -21.45
N LYS A 325 37.25 -32.50 -20.82
CA LYS A 325 36.48 -33.75 -20.71
C LYS A 325 35.28 -33.88 -21.64
N HIS A 326 34.69 -32.81 -22.19
CA HIS A 326 33.69 -32.90 -23.26
C HIS A 326 33.64 -31.61 -24.10
N PRO A 327 34.15 -31.60 -25.35
CA PRO A 327 34.17 -30.41 -26.18
C PRO A 327 32.81 -30.18 -26.86
N TYR A 328 31.85 -29.59 -26.14
CA TYR A 328 30.70 -28.97 -26.80
C TYR A 328 31.09 -27.56 -27.25
N LYS A 329 31.21 -27.35 -28.56
CA LYS A 329 31.43 -26.02 -29.17
C LYS A 329 30.12 -25.24 -29.11
N TYR A 330 29.94 -24.42 -28.08
CA TYR A 330 28.85 -23.45 -28.08
C TYR A 330 29.27 -22.18 -28.84
N ARG A 331 28.50 -21.85 -29.88
CA ARG A 331 28.66 -20.62 -30.66
C ARG A 331 27.91 -19.50 -29.95
N LYS A 332 28.63 -18.50 -29.44
CA LYS A 332 28.03 -17.30 -28.85
C LYS A 332 28.40 -16.10 -29.70
N GLU A 333 27.40 -15.53 -30.38
CA GLU A 333 27.56 -14.30 -31.15
C GLU A 333 27.32 -13.12 -30.21
N PHE A 334 28.25 -12.17 -30.17
CA PHE A 334 28.10 -10.94 -29.40
C PHE A 334 27.99 -9.76 -30.35
N SER A 335 26.82 -9.12 -30.35
CA SER A 335 26.59 -7.86 -31.06
C SER A 335 27.06 -6.69 -30.19
N HIS A 336 28.07 -5.96 -30.66
CA HIS A 336 28.52 -4.72 -30.03
C HIS A 336 27.95 -3.54 -30.80
N TYR A 337 27.16 -2.73 -30.10
CA TYR A 337 26.66 -1.46 -30.62
C TYR A 337 27.48 -0.33 -30.02
N THR A 338 28.00 0.52 -30.90
CA THR A 338 28.54 1.82 -30.52
C THR A 338 27.46 2.88 -30.72
N TYR A 339 27.26 3.72 -29.71
CA TYR A 339 26.34 4.84 -29.78
C TYR A 339 27.12 6.13 -29.63
N CYS A 340 26.65 7.18 -30.29
CA CYS A 340 27.21 8.51 -30.16
C CYS A 340 26.23 9.36 -29.35
N LEU A 341 26.58 9.65 -28.11
CA LEU A 341 25.87 10.62 -27.26
C LEU A 341 26.28 12.03 -27.71
N ILE A 342 25.33 12.77 -28.23
CA ILE A 342 25.49 14.16 -28.63
C ILE A 342 24.82 15.04 -27.59
N ILE A 343 25.62 15.89 -26.96
CA ILE A 343 25.15 16.87 -25.98
C ILE A 343 25.10 18.22 -26.68
N ARG A 344 23.93 18.85 -26.71
CA ARG A 344 23.69 20.16 -27.33
C ARG A 344 23.17 21.17 -26.33
N ARG A 345 23.36 22.45 -26.63
CA ARG A 345 22.65 23.58 -26.01
C ARG A 345 22.41 24.63 -27.08
N THR A 346 21.16 25.10 -27.20
CA THR A 346 20.77 26.14 -28.18
C THR A 346 21.30 25.83 -29.60
N ASN A 347 21.07 24.61 -30.09
CA ASN A 347 21.52 24.10 -31.39
C ASN A 347 23.05 23.96 -31.61
N LYS A 348 23.90 24.26 -30.62
CA LYS A 348 25.35 24.02 -30.69
C LYS A 348 25.71 22.70 -30.04
N THR A 349 26.48 21.87 -30.74
CA THR A 349 27.02 20.62 -30.18
C THR A 349 28.16 20.94 -29.21
N LEU A 350 27.98 20.58 -27.94
CA LEU A 350 28.95 20.76 -26.88
C LEU A 350 29.95 19.61 -26.84
N ARG A 351 29.47 18.37 -27.00
CA ARG A 351 30.30 17.16 -26.99
C ARG A 351 29.65 16.01 -27.74
N LYS A 352 30.49 15.15 -28.31
CA LYS A 352 30.15 13.82 -28.80
C LYS A 352 30.91 12.80 -27.96
N ILE A 353 30.23 11.79 -27.44
CA ILE A 353 30.83 10.73 -26.64
C ILE A 353 30.45 9.40 -27.27
N GLU A 354 31.44 8.59 -27.60
CA GLU A 354 31.18 7.21 -28.02
C GLU A 354 30.97 6.36 -26.77
N ILE A 355 29.81 5.71 -26.71
CA ILE A 355 29.42 4.84 -25.61
C ILE A 355 29.08 3.46 -26.18
N THR A 356 29.43 2.42 -25.45
CA THR A 356 29.07 1.05 -25.84
C THR A 356 27.71 0.68 -25.26
N ASN A 357 27.09 -0.37 -25.78
CA ASN A 357 25.89 -0.97 -25.18
C ASN A 357 26.04 -1.34 -23.69
N LYS A 358 27.26 -1.41 -23.13
CA LYS A 358 27.48 -1.60 -21.69
C LYS A 358 26.84 -0.49 -20.83
N ILE A 359 26.71 0.73 -21.36
CA ILE A 359 26.08 1.83 -20.61
C ILE A 359 24.59 1.58 -20.34
N LEU A 360 23.94 0.79 -21.18
CA LEU A 360 22.52 0.46 -21.05
C LEU A 360 22.25 -0.41 -19.82
N ASN A 361 23.27 -1.15 -19.37
CA ASN A 361 23.20 -2.07 -18.24
C ASN A 361 23.80 -1.46 -16.95
N MET A 362 24.12 -0.16 -16.94
CA MET A 362 24.65 0.48 -15.75
C MET A 362 23.57 0.65 -14.69
N ALA A 363 23.89 0.24 -13.45
CA ALA A 363 23.08 0.58 -12.29
C ALA A 363 22.99 2.10 -12.14
N GLU A 364 21.93 2.60 -11.49
CA GLU A 364 21.71 4.06 -11.36
C GLU A 364 22.90 4.79 -10.72
N ALA A 365 23.55 4.18 -9.72
CA ALA A 365 24.75 4.73 -9.10
C ALA A 365 25.92 4.89 -10.09
N GLN A 366 26.14 3.92 -10.97
CA GLN A 366 27.18 3.96 -12.00
C GLN A 366 26.85 4.99 -13.08
N LEU A 367 25.57 5.09 -13.45
CA LEU A 367 25.11 6.08 -14.42
C LEU A 367 25.27 7.51 -13.88
N LYS A 368 25.05 7.74 -12.58
CA LYS A 368 25.31 9.03 -11.92
C LYS A 368 26.79 9.40 -11.97
N ILE A 369 27.69 8.47 -11.66
CA ILE A 369 29.15 8.69 -11.75
C ILE A 369 29.54 9.07 -13.18
N PHE A 370 29.05 8.31 -14.17
CA PHE A 370 29.27 8.61 -15.58
C PHE A 370 28.77 10.01 -15.98
N CYS A 371 27.62 10.45 -15.47
CA CYS A 371 27.08 11.78 -15.75
C CYS A 371 27.91 12.90 -15.08
N GLU A 372 28.46 12.66 -13.89
CA GLU A 372 29.38 13.59 -13.24
C GLU A 372 30.71 13.71 -14.01
N ASP A 373 31.23 12.64 -14.60
CA ASP A 373 32.40 12.70 -15.49
C ASP A 373 32.12 13.53 -16.74
N ILE A 374 30.91 13.39 -17.31
CA ILE A 374 30.43 14.24 -18.41
C ILE A 374 30.37 15.69 -17.96
N ARG A 375 29.84 15.97 -16.77
CA ARG A 375 29.74 17.33 -16.22
C ARG A 375 31.13 17.95 -16.00
N ALA A 376 32.04 17.22 -15.36
CA ALA A 376 33.39 17.68 -15.05
C ALA A 376 34.14 18.05 -16.33
N SER A 377 34.07 17.20 -17.34
CA SER A 377 34.69 17.42 -18.66
C SER A 377 34.03 18.52 -19.50
N LEU A 378 32.81 18.95 -19.18
CA LEU A 378 32.16 20.13 -19.76
C LEU A 378 32.54 21.43 -19.03
N LYS A 379 32.96 21.36 -17.76
CA LYS A 379 33.28 22.51 -16.90
C LYS A 379 34.38 23.41 -17.47
N ASP A 380 35.39 22.80 -18.11
CA ASP A 380 36.55 23.50 -18.67
C ASP A 380 36.45 23.78 -20.17
N ARG A 381 35.35 23.36 -20.82
CA ARG A 381 35.15 23.66 -22.24
C ARG A 381 34.80 25.12 -22.43
N LYS A 382 35.62 25.78 -23.24
CA LYS A 382 35.43 27.16 -23.68
C LYS A 382 34.58 27.21 -24.95
N VAL A 383 33.44 27.87 -24.88
CA VAL A 383 32.56 28.09 -26.03
C VAL A 383 33.00 29.34 -26.77
N LYS A 384 33.14 29.25 -28.11
CA LYS A 384 33.48 30.40 -28.96
C LYS A 384 32.24 31.26 -29.22
N HIS A 385 32.34 32.52 -28.85
CA HIS A 385 31.37 33.58 -29.12
C HIS A 385 31.99 34.64 -30.03
N VAL A 386 31.15 35.37 -30.76
CA VAL A 386 31.59 36.51 -31.58
C VAL A 386 31.14 37.79 -30.88
N CYS A 387 32.07 38.71 -30.65
CA CYS A 387 31.77 39.98 -30.00
C CYS A 387 30.97 40.88 -30.95
N ILE A 388 29.81 41.37 -30.51
CA ILE A 388 28.95 42.22 -31.36
C ILE A 388 29.62 43.53 -31.80
N ASN A 389 30.51 44.08 -30.97
CA ASN A 389 31.25 45.32 -31.27
C ASN A 389 32.47 45.07 -32.18
N CYS A 390 33.53 44.43 -31.67
CA CYS A 390 34.78 44.30 -32.43
C CYS A 390 34.82 43.11 -33.41
N LYS A 391 33.73 42.32 -33.51
CA LYS A 391 33.62 41.10 -34.33
C LYS A 391 34.67 40.01 -34.04
N LYS A 392 35.58 40.20 -33.10
CA LYS A 392 36.55 39.18 -32.68
C LYS A 392 35.87 38.04 -31.93
N GLY A 393 36.36 36.82 -32.18
CA GLY A 393 36.01 35.66 -31.39
C GLY A 393 36.52 35.80 -29.96
N TYR A 394 35.75 35.38 -28.97
CA TYR A 394 36.18 35.24 -27.59
C TYR A 394 35.60 33.97 -26.98
N LEU A 395 36.27 33.50 -25.94
CA LEU A 395 35.94 32.26 -25.27
C LEU A 395 35.25 32.56 -23.94
N LEU A 396 34.18 31.83 -23.63
CA LEU A 396 33.56 31.78 -22.31
C LEU A 396 33.62 30.35 -21.80
N SER A 397 34.11 30.13 -20.58
CA SER A 397 34.00 28.81 -19.96
C SER A 397 32.56 28.53 -19.54
N TYR A 398 32.24 27.25 -19.37
CA TYR A 398 30.95 26.85 -18.84
C TYR A 398 30.68 27.41 -17.43
N SER A 399 31.70 27.43 -16.57
CA SER A 399 31.62 28.03 -15.24
C SER A 399 31.35 29.53 -15.27
N GLU A 400 31.95 30.27 -16.20
CA GLU A 400 31.68 31.69 -16.40
C GLU A 400 30.23 31.91 -16.85
N MET A 401 29.74 31.12 -17.81
CA MET A 401 28.35 31.23 -18.29
C MET A 401 27.33 30.95 -17.18
N GLN A 402 27.55 29.91 -16.38
CA GLN A 402 26.73 29.56 -15.22
C GLN A 402 26.67 30.69 -14.18
N SER A 403 27.78 31.42 -13.99
CA SER A 403 27.83 32.56 -13.07
C SER A 403 26.92 33.73 -13.50
N TYR A 404 26.74 33.95 -14.82
CA TYR A 404 25.78 34.97 -15.30
C TYR A 404 24.33 34.52 -15.09
N LEU A 405 24.00 33.28 -15.43
CA LEU A 405 22.63 32.76 -15.35
C LEU A 405 22.11 32.69 -13.92
N ARG A 406 22.93 32.23 -12.96
CA ARG A 406 22.57 32.23 -11.53
C ARG A 406 22.30 33.60 -10.93
N LYS A 407 22.77 34.66 -11.59
CA LYS A 407 22.52 36.05 -11.21
C LYS A 407 21.39 36.66 -12.05
N GLU A 408 20.66 35.84 -12.80
CA GLU A 408 19.63 36.25 -13.75
C GLU A 408 20.14 37.25 -14.81
N LEU A 409 21.43 37.18 -15.13
CA LEU A 409 22.08 38.05 -16.11
C LEU A 409 22.16 37.39 -17.48
N ASN A 410 21.99 38.20 -18.52
CA ASN A 410 22.24 37.78 -19.89
C ASN A 410 23.71 37.43 -20.12
N ILE A 411 23.96 36.34 -20.86
CA ILE A 411 25.31 35.97 -21.30
C ILE A 411 25.90 37.14 -22.09
N PRO A 412 27.16 37.55 -21.81
CA PRO A 412 27.77 38.68 -22.49
C PRO A 412 27.69 38.55 -24.00
N LYS A 413 27.25 39.60 -24.69
CA LYS A 413 27.33 39.69 -26.17
C LYS A 413 28.66 40.32 -26.63
N ARG A 414 29.47 40.82 -25.69
CA ARG A 414 30.72 41.56 -25.94
C ARG A 414 31.89 40.87 -25.25
N CYS A 415 33.06 40.85 -25.90
CA CYS A 415 34.30 40.36 -25.28
C CYS A 415 34.69 41.21 -24.06
N LYS A 416 35.53 40.66 -23.17
CA LYS A 416 35.98 41.33 -21.94
C LYS A 416 36.52 42.74 -22.21
N THR A 417 37.37 42.89 -23.23
CA THR A 417 37.96 44.18 -23.61
C THR A 417 36.91 45.22 -24.01
N CYS A 418 35.91 44.84 -24.82
CA CYS A 418 34.83 45.76 -25.21
C CYS A 418 33.91 46.13 -24.04
N ARG A 419 33.70 45.21 -23.08
CA ARG A 419 32.93 45.50 -21.86
C ARG A 419 33.65 46.48 -20.95
N LEU A 420 34.97 46.31 -20.78
CA LEU A 420 35.79 47.22 -19.97
C LEU A 420 35.86 48.63 -20.59
N LYS A 421 36.01 48.74 -21.92
CA LYS A 421 35.98 50.04 -22.61
C LYS A 421 34.65 50.77 -22.39
N ARG A 422 33.50 50.09 -22.52
CA ARG A 422 32.19 50.69 -22.25
C ARG A 422 32.01 51.13 -20.79
N ARG A 423 32.58 50.38 -19.84
CA ARG A 423 32.45 50.71 -18.42
C ARG A 423 33.22 51.98 -18.06
N LYS A 424 34.33 52.29 -18.77
CA LYS A 424 35.07 53.54 -18.60
C LYS A 424 34.31 54.76 -19.15
N THR A 425 33.69 54.65 -20.33
CA THR A 425 32.86 55.72 -20.92
C THR A 425 31.50 55.98 -20.26
N ILE A 426 31.18 55.33 -19.15
CA ILE A 426 29.96 55.59 -18.36
C ILE A 426 30.30 56.30 -17.03
N VAL A 427 31.59 56.37 -16.67
CA VAL A 427 32.08 56.95 -15.42
C VAL A 427 32.82 58.27 -15.64
N ASP A 428 33.09 58.60 -16.90
CA ASP A 428 33.33 59.96 -17.41
C ASP A 428 32.03 60.47 -18.05
#